data_AF-A0A964LAW9-F1
#
_entry.id   AF-A0A964LAW9-F1
#
_cell.length_a   1.000
_cell.length_b   1.000
_cell.length_c   1.000
_cell.angle_alpha   90.00
_cell.angle_beta   90.00
_cell.angle_gamma   90.00
#
_symmetry.space_group_name_H-M   'P 1'
#
loop_
_entity.id
_entity.type
_entity.pdbx_description
1 polymer ?
#
loop_
_entity_poly.entity_id
_entity_poly.type
_entity_poly.pdbx_seq_one_letter_code
_entity_poly.pdbx_strand_id
1 'polypeptide(L)'
;MAKASVTFQVLEGIDRGRVYCDLSVPVTIGREEGNSLRLNDERVSRFHSKVQVDGDDYILTDLESTNGTRVNGTAVQIRRLRVGDRVGVGRSLLLFGSNEEIAARMASLVGATPTPVGGPEKDPLPVQPLGDQSTLAGQLDLNLDFDVNVSVPSRLTNDALYIGTKALPPLPLKMTPSQAARLAEILDYLHQGLTQATENIQAKDDGSQVSLEYNDWQRVLAVQLLLARYLRLVADPPELDEK
;
A
#
# COMPACT_ATOMS: atom_id res chain seq x y z
N MET A 1 11.77 -16.23 -26.08
CA MET A 1 11.01 -15.67 -24.95
C MET A 1 10.59 -14.26 -25.35
N ALA A 2 9.29 -13.96 -25.37
CA ALA A 2 8.83 -12.60 -25.67
C ALA A 2 9.38 -11.66 -24.59
N LYS A 3 10.09 -10.61 -25.02
CA LYS A 3 10.69 -9.63 -24.10
C LYS A 3 9.53 -8.81 -23.52
N ALA A 4 9.41 -8.74 -22.19
CA ALA A 4 8.39 -7.92 -21.56
C ALA A 4 8.58 -6.46 -22.02
N SER A 5 7.59 -5.95 -22.77
CA SER A 5 7.53 -4.56 -23.20
C SER A 5 6.55 -3.79 -22.33
N VAL A 6 6.75 -2.48 -22.23
CA VAL A 6 5.85 -1.58 -21.51
C VAL A 6 5.57 -0.32 -22.29
N THR A 7 4.41 0.27 -22.05
CA THR A 7 4.00 1.53 -22.66
C THR A 7 3.86 2.62 -21.61
N PHE A 8 4.32 3.83 -21.91
CA PHE A 8 4.08 5.03 -21.10
C PHE A 8 3.53 6.17 -21.96
N GLN A 9 2.52 6.87 -21.44
CA GLN A 9 1.95 8.06 -22.09
C GLN A 9 2.17 9.29 -21.21
N VAL A 10 2.64 10.40 -21.77
CA VAL A 10 2.86 11.63 -21.01
C VAL A 10 1.58 12.45 -20.99
N LEU A 11 0.92 12.52 -19.83
CA LEU A 11 -0.33 13.26 -19.62
C LEU A 11 -0.09 14.75 -19.34
N GLU A 12 0.98 15.07 -18.59
CA GLU A 12 1.34 16.43 -18.19
C GLU A 12 2.86 16.62 -18.28
N GLY A 13 3.32 17.87 -18.37
CA GLY A 13 4.73 18.24 -18.51
C GLY A 13 5.07 18.80 -19.89
N ILE A 14 6.37 19.05 -20.12
CA ILE A 14 6.89 19.63 -21.37
C ILE A 14 6.68 18.67 -22.54
N ASP A 15 6.85 17.37 -22.31
CA ASP A 15 6.66 16.32 -23.31
C ASP A 15 5.20 15.82 -23.39
N ARG A 16 4.21 16.60 -22.93
CA ARG A 16 2.79 16.20 -22.92
C ARG A 16 2.33 15.73 -24.31
N GLY A 17 1.60 14.62 -24.34
CA GLY A 17 1.08 13.98 -25.55
C GLY A 17 2.05 12.97 -26.18
N ARG A 18 3.30 12.91 -25.72
CA ARG A 18 4.26 11.90 -26.17
C ARG A 18 3.89 10.52 -25.63
N VAL A 19 4.06 9.50 -26.47
CA VAL A 19 3.85 8.10 -26.11
C VAL A 19 5.14 7.34 -26.37
N TYR A 20 5.56 6.54 -25.40
CA TYR A 20 6.68 5.62 -25.48
C TYR A 20 6.12 4.20 -25.50
N CYS A 21 6.04 3.60 -26.68
CA CYS A 21 5.55 2.24 -26.87
C CYS A 21 6.71 1.23 -26.86
N ASP A 22 6.39 -0.03 -26.58
CA ASP A 22 7.27 -1.18 -26.76
C ASP A 22 8.64 -1.07 -26.07
N LEU A 23 8.70 -0.38 -24.93
CA LEU A 23 9.95 -0.21 -24.19
C LEU A 23 10.37 -1.53 -23.56
N SER A 24 11.56 -2.01 -23.93
CA SER A 24 12.16 -3.20 -23.32
C SER A 24 12.56 -2.94 -21.88
N VAL A 25 12.12 -3.80 -20.97
CA VAL A 25 12.55 -3.80 -19.58
C VAL A 25 14.02 -4.27 -19.45
N PRO A 26 14.84 -3.69 -18.54
CA PRO A 26 14.53 -2.59 -17.62
C PRO A 26 14.42 -1.23 -18.33
N VAL A 27 13.40 -0.46 -17.97
CA VAL A 27 13.17 0.89 -18.50
C VAL A 27 13.75 1.90 -17.52
N THR A 28 14.66 2.74 -17.97
CA THR A 28 15.18 3.87 -17.20
C THR A 28 14.45 5.15 -17.59
N ILE A 29 14.08 5.95 -16.59
CA ILE A 29 13.35 7.21 -16.73
C ILE A 29 14.23 8.32 -16.19
N GLY A 30 14.44 9.38 -16.98
CA GLY A 30 15.27 10.51 -16.56
C GLY A 30 15.45 11.54 -17.65
N ARG A 31 16.18 12.62 -17.37
CA ARG A 31 16.42 13.69 -18.37
C ARG A 31 17.63 13.45 -19.27
N GLU A 32 18.51 12.53 -18.90
CA GLU A 32 19.73 12.24 -19.65
C GLU A 32 19.44 11.32 -20.84
N GLU A 33 20.23 11.43 -21.90
CA GLU A 33 20.03 10.70 -23.16
C GLU A 33 20.19 9.17 -23.02
N GLY A 34 20.90 8.72 -21.99
CA GLY A 34 21.04 7.30 -21.66
C GLY A 34 19.77 6.63 -21.11
N ASN A 35 18.66 7.36 -20.95
CA ASN A 35 17.40 6.79 -20.47
C ASN A 35 16.54 6.25 -21.61
N SER A 36 15.92 5.08 -21.39
CA SER A 36 14.93 4.53 -22.31
C SER A 36 13.73 5.47 -22.48
N LEU A 37 13.33 6.13 -21.40
CA LEU A 37 12.30 7.16 -21.37
C LEU A 37 12.95 8.48 -20.96
N ARG A 38 13.35 9.25 -21.97
CA ARG A 38 13.95 10.58 -21.78
C ARG A 38 12.87 11.66 -21.66
N LEU A 39 12.89 12.41 -20.56
CA LEU A 39 12.02 13.57 -20.31
C LEU A 39 12.83 14.87 -20.37
N ASN A 40 12.33 15.87 -21.08
CA ASN A 40 12.96 17.18 -21.21
C ASN A 40 12.54 18.12 -20.08
N ASP A 41 12.78 17.71 -18.83
CA ASP A 41 12.39 18.47 -17.64
C ASP A 41 13.58 18.63 -16.68
N GLU A 42 13.92 19.87 -16.35
CA GLU A 42 15.02 20.21 -15.45
C GLU A 42 14.79 19.73 -14.01
N ARG A 43 13.52 19.53 -13.60
CA ARG A 43 13.17 18.97 -12.29
C ARG A 43 13.33 17.45 -12.25
N VAL A 44 13.59 16.81 -13.38
CA VAL A 44 13.84 15.37 -13.45
C VAL A 44 15.34 15.13 -13.33
N SER A 45 15.75 14.33 -12.34
CA SER A 45 17.14 13.83 -12.24
C SER A 45 17.62 13.16 -13.53
N ARG A 46 18.95 13.14 -13.71
CA ARG A 46 19.61 12.52 -14.86
C ARG A 46 19.16 11.09 -15.10
N PHE A 47 19.25 10.26 -14.05
CA PHE A 47 18.60 8.96 -13.93
C PHE A 47 17.67 9.07 -12.72
N HIS A 48 16.36 9.13 -12.94
CA HIS A 48 15.39 9.49 -11.90
C HIS A 48 14.76 8.26 -11.28
N SER A 49 14.25 7.37 -12.12
CA SER A 49 13.61 6.14 -11.68
C SER A 49 13.80 5.04 -12.72
N LYS A 50 13.55 3.81 -12.32
CA LYS A 50 13.72 2.61 -13.15
C LYS A 50 12.57 1.66 -12.93
N VAL A 51 12.10 1.06 -14.02
CA VAL A 51 11.08 0.01 -14.01
C VAL A 51 11.72 -1.31 -14.40
N GLN A 52 11.56 -2.33 -13.56
CA GLN A 52 12.02 -3.70 -13.81
C GLN A 52 10.85 -4.67 -13.74
N VAL A 53 11.06 -5.87 -14.28
CA VAL A 53 10.16 -7.01 -14.10
C VAL A 53 10.78 -7.93 -13.07
N ASP A 54 9.99 -8.33 -12.07
CA ASP A 54 10.32 -9.35 -11.08
C ASP A 54 9.13 -10.32 -10.98
N GLY A 55 9.28 -11.51 -11.57
CA GLY A 55 8.16 -12.42 -11.83
C GLY A 55 7.17 -11.82 -12.85
N ASP A 56 5.89 -11.75 -12.46
CA ASP A 56 4.82 -11.13 -13.25
C ASP A 56 4.59 -9.65 -12.90
N ASP A 57 5.37 -9.10 -11.97
CA ASP A 57 5.18 -7.75 -11.44
C ASP A 57 6.16 -6.74 -12.05
N TYR A 58 5.65 -5.56 -12.39
CA TYR A 58 6.47 -4.40 -12.74
C TYR A 58 6.81 -3.59 -11.49
N ILE A 59 8.10 -3.40 -11.23
CA ILE A 59 8.59 -2.70 -10.04
C ILE A 59 9.24 -1.39 -10.46
N LEU A 60 8.70 -0.27 -9.99
CA LEU A 60 9.28 1.05 -10.08
C LEU A 60 10.17 1.31 -8.86
N THR A 61 11.39 1.74 -9.10
CA THR A 61 12.34 2.17 -8.08
C THR A 61 12.82 3.58 -8.39
N ASP A 62 12.68 4.49 -7.44
CA ASP A 62 13.33 5.80 -7.47
C ASP A 62 14.85 5.63 -7.26
N LEU A 63 15.65 6.29 -8.08
CA LEU A 63 17.12 6.19 -8.06
C LEU A 63 17.74 7.39 -7.32
N GLU A 64 17.22 7.68 -6.13
CA GLU A 64 17.62 8.80 -5.27
C GLU A 64 17.46 10.14 -6.00
N SER A 65 16.28 10.33 -6.59
CA SER A 65 15.98 11.53 -7.35
C SER A 65 15.83 12.77 -6.45
N THR A 66 16.15 13.95 -6.96
CA THR A 66 16.14 15.18 -6.16
C THR A 66 14.73 15.62 -5.73
N ASN A 67 13.72 15.32 -6.54
CA ASN A 67 12.32 15.72 -6.28
C ASN A 67 11.42 14.54 -5.86
N GLY A 68 11.98 13.32 -5.81
CA GLY A 68 11.25 12.09 -5.56
C GLY A 68 10.35 11.67 -6.71
N THR A 69 9.98 10.40 -6.70
CA THR A 69 8.97 9.82 -7.59
C THR A 69 7.63 9.70 -6.86
N ARG A 70 6.52 9.97 -7.56
CA ARG A 70 5.16 9.80 -7.03
C ARG A 70 4.39 8.79 -7.86
N VAL A 71 3.55 7.98 -7.22
CA VAL A 71 2.58 7.10 -7.91
C VAL A 71 1.19 7.39 -7.36
N ASN A 72 0.26 7.75 -8.24
CA ASN A 72 -1.11 8.17 -7.91
C ASN A 72 -1.19 9.27 -6.84
N GLY A 73 -0.20 10.17 -6.83
CA GLY A 73 -0.12 11.30 -5.89
C GLY A 73 0.74 11.05 -4.65
N THR A 74 1.05 9.79 -4.33
CA THR A 74 1.84 9.41 -3.14
C THR A 74 3.33 9.29 -3.49
N ALA A 75 4.21 9.87 -2.69
CA ALA A 75 5.66 9.74 -2.86
C ALA A 75 6.13 8.31 -2.54
N VAL A 76 6.97 7.73 -3.39
CA VAL A 76 7.43 6.33 -3.26
C VAL A 76 8.91 6.19 -3.59
N GLN A 77 9.62 5.35 -2.83
CA GLN A 77 10.97 4.91 -3.17
C GLN A 77 10.94 3.64 -4.04
N ILE A 78 10.02 2.73 -3.74
CA ILE A 78 9.78 1.50 -4.49
C ILE A 78 8.29 1.19 -4.51
N ARG A 79 7.74 0.84 -5.68
CA ARG A 79 6.32 0.53 -5.83
C ARG A 79 6.08 -0.47 -6.94
N ARG A 80 5.11 -1.36 -6.73
CA ARG A 80 4.57 -2.23 -7.77
C ARG A 80 3.67 -1.39 -8.69
N LEU A 81 4.06 -1.24 -9.95
CA LEU A 81 3.27 -0.53 -10.95
C LEU A 81 2.21 -1.44 -11.54
N ARG A 82 1.01 -0.89 -11.67
CA ARG A 82 -0.15 -1.54 -12.27
C ARG A 82 -0.59 -0.72 -13.46
N VAL A 83 -1.00 -1.38 -14.53
CA VAL A 83 -1.56 -0.71 -15.71
C VAL A 83 -2.67 0.28 -15.27
N GLY A 84 -2.61 1.51 -15.78
CA GLY A 84 -3.47 2.63 -15.39
C GLY A 84 -2.91 3.52 -14.29
N ASP A 85 -1.81 3.15 -13.64
CA ASP A 85 -1.17 4.00 -12.61
C ASP A 85 -0.56 5.27 -13.22
N ARG A 86 -0.64 6.35 -12.44
CA ARG A 86 -0.06 7.65 -12.79
C ARG A 86 1.25 7.86 -12.06
N VAL A 87 2.35 7.94 -12.78
CA VAL A 87 3.69 8.15 -12.24
C VAL A 87 4.11 9.60 -12.42
N GLY A 88 4.24 10.33 -11.31
CA GLY A 88 4.73 11.70 -11.27
C GLY A 88 6.26 11.74 -11.12
N VAL A 89 6.93 12.43 -12.04
CA VAL A 89 8.39 12.61 -12.07
C VAL A 89 8.69 14.06 -12.45
N GLY A 90 9.24 14.85 -11.53
CA GLY A 90 9.42 16.29 -11.76
C GLY A 90 8.09 17.01 -11.96
N ARG A 91 7.89 17.67 -13.12
CA ARG A 91 6.61 18.26 -13.57
C ARG A 91 5.84 17.34 -14.51
N SER A 92 6.39 16.18 -14.84
CA SER A 92 5.80 15.26 -15.80
C SER A 92 4.90 14.25 -15.10
N LEU A 93 3.74 13.98 -15.69
CA LEU A 93 2.81 12.93 -15.25
C LEU A 93 2.72 11.86 -16.34
N LEU A 94 3.16 10.65 -16.03
CA LEU A 94 3.17 9.52 -16.94
C LEU A 94 2.02 8.57 -16.60
N LEU A 95 1.33 8.05 -17.59
CA LEU A 95 0.37 6.97 -17.45
C LEU A 95 1.04 5.66 -17.87
N PHE A 96 0.97 4.64 -17.01
CA PHE A 96 1.52 3.33 -17.30
C PHE A 96 0.51 2.44 -18.03
N GLY A 97 0.90 1.93 -19.20
CA GLY A 97 0.09 1.07 -20.06
C GLY A 97 -0.53 1.76 -21.29
N SER A 98 -0.92 0.94 -22.26
CA SER A 98 -1.67 1.35 -23.44
C SER A 98 -3.16 1.50 -23.14
N ASN A 99 -3.90 2.20 -24.00
CA ASN A 99 -5.36 2.33 -23.84
C ASN A 99 -6.06 0.96 -23.84
N GLU A 100 -5.55 0.00 -24.61
CA GLU A 100 -6.08 -1.37 -24.68
C GLU A 100 -5.81 -2.15 -23.39
N GLU A 101 -4.59 -2.07 -22.86
CA GLU A 101 -4.21 -2.71 -21.59
C GLU A 101 -5.03 -2.16 -20.41
N ILE A 102 -5.24 -0.83 -20.41
CA ILE A 102 -6.06 -0.15 -19.40
C ILE A 102 -7.52 -0.58 -19.51
N ALA A 103 -8.08 -0.62 -20.73
CA ALA A 103 -9.45 -1.08 -20.95
C ALA A 103 -9.64 -2.54 -20.53
N ALA A 104 -8.68 -3.43 -20.83
CA ALA A 104 -8.71 -4.83 -20.42
C ALA A 104 -8.69 -4.99 -18.90
N ARG A 105 -7.85 -4.22 -18.20
CA ARG A 105 -7.81 -4.18 -16.73
C ARG A 105 -9.10 -3.63 -16.13
N MET A 106 -9.67 -2.58 -16.72
CA MET A 106 -10.95 -2.05 -16.27
C MET A 106 -12.08 -3.06 -16.44
N ALA A 107 -12.13 -3.79 -17.56
CA ALA A 107 -13.11 -4.83 -17.80
C ALA A 107 -13.00 -5.98 -16.78
N SER A 108 -11.79 -6.40 -16.40
CA SER A 108 -11.59 -7.45 -15.39
C SER A 108 -11.96 -7.00 -13.97
N LEU A 109 -11.79 -5.72 -13.64
CA LEU A 109 -12.22 -5.13 -12.37
C LEU A 109 -13.74 -4.95 -12.28
N VAL A 110 -14.41 -4.62 -13.39
CA VAL A 110 -15.88 -4.47 -13.46
C VAL A 110 -16.60 -5.82 -13.54
N GLY A 111 -15.97 -6.84 -14.12
CA GLY A 111 -16.47 -8.22 -14.13
C GLY A 111 -16.46 -8.92 -12.76
N ALA A 112 -15.72 -8.37 -11.79
CA ALA A 112 -15.86 -8.71 -10.37
C ALA A 112 -16.99 -7.88 -9.76
N THR A 113 -18.24 -8.25 -10.05
CA THR A 113 -19.39 -7.69 -9.30
C THR A 113 -19.13 -7.83 -7.81
N PRO A 114 -19.26 -6.77 -6.98
CA PRO A 114 -19.45 -6.98 -5.56
C PRO A 114 -20.74 -7.77 -5.42
N THR A 115 -20.66 -8.99 -4.90
CA THR A 115 -21.86 -9.69 -4.43
C THR A 115 -22.56 -8.72 -3.48
N PRO A 116 -23.82 -8.32 -3.74
CA PRO A 116 -24.54 -7.52 -2.77
C PRO A 116 -24.65 -8.35 -1.50
N VAL A 117 -24.05 -7.86 -0.40
CA VAL A 117 -24.37 -8.33 0.95
C VAL A 117 -25.77 -7.80 1.25
N GLY A 118 -26.76 -8.50 0.69
CA GLY A 118 -28.15 -8.07 0.69
C GLY A 118 -29.00 -9.18 0.11
N GLY A 119 -29.12 -10.29 0.85
CA GLY A 119 -30.18 -11.26 0.63
C GLY A 119 -31.54 -10.66 0.97
N PRO A 120 -32.64 -11.19 0.41
CA PRO A 120 -33.97 -10.61 0.55
C PRO A 120 -34.44 -10.70 2.00
N GLU A 121 -34.96 -9.56 2.45
CA GLU A 121 -35.73 -9.35 3.66
C GLU A 121 -36.80 -10.44 3.80
N LYS A 122 -36.63 -11.33 4.80
CA LYS A 122 -37.71 -12.17 5.34
C LYS A 122 -38.00 -11.73 6.76
N ASP A 123 -39.30 -11.59 7.01
CA ASP A 123 -40.02 -11.07 8.16
C ASP A 123 -39.38 -11.23 9.56
N PRO A 124 -39.72 -10.30 10.50
CA PRO A 124 -39.06 -10.18 11.79
C PRO A 124 -39.48 -11.31 12.74
N LEU A 125 -38.49 -12.00 13.31
CA LEU A 125 -38.70 -12.88 14.46
C LEU A 125 -38.88 -12.04 15.74
N PRO A 126 -39.68 -12.52 16.72
CA PRO A 126 -40.14 -11.73 17.85
C PRO A 126 -39.02 -11.44 18.85
N VAL A 127 -38.99 -10.19 19.33
CA VAL A 127 -38.10 -9.72 20.38
C VAL A 127 -38.55 -10.33 21.72
N GLN A 128 -37.71 -11.14 22.35
CA GLN A 128 -37.86 -11.49 23.77
C GLN A 128 -36.93 -10.61 24.61
N PRO A 129 -37.35 -10.16 25.81
CA PRO A 129 -36.59 -9.21 26.60
C PRO A 129 -35.40 -9.85 27.33
N LEU A 130 -34.40 -9.01 27.57
CA LEU A 130 -33.12 -9.29 28.23
C LEU A 130 -33.25 -10.16 29.48
N GLY A 131 -32.54 -11.29 29.47
CA GLY A 131 -32.09 -11.98 30.66
C GLY A 131 -30.56 -12.05 30.63
N ASP A 132 -29.92 -11.51 31.66
CA ASP A 132 -28.53 -11.81 32.01
C ASP A 132 -28.29 -13.32 31.91
N GLN A 133 -27.23 -13.74 31.20
CA GLN A 133 -26.14 -14.56 31.72
C GLN A 133 -24.99 -14.61 30.70
N SER A 134 -23.81 -14.25 31.21
CA SER A 134 -22.49 -14.69 30.77
C SER A 134 -22.49 -16.04 30.04
N THR A 135 -22.03 -16.07 28.80
CA THR A 135 -21.21 -17.15 28.20
C THR A 135 -21.02 -16.89 26.71
N LEU A 136 -19.79 -16.54 26.33
CA LEU A 136 -19.09 -16.97 25.11
C LEU A 136 -17.68 -16.35 25.16
N ALA A 137 -16.91 -16.83 26.13
CA ALA A 137 -15.45 -16.85 26.02
C ALA A 137 -15.09 -17.88 24.93
N GLY A 138 -15.16 -17.46 23.67
CA GLY A 138 -14.46 -18.13 22.58
C GLY A 138 -13.00 -17.74 22.68
N GLN A 139 -12.22 -18.58 23.36
CA GLN A 139 -10.80 -18.44 23.61
C GLN A 139 -10.06 -18.38 22.26
N LEU A 140 -9.76 -17.16 21.79
CA LEU A 140 -8.74 -16.94 20.78
C LEU A 140 -7.41 -17.18 21.48
N ASP A 141 -6.84 -18.38 21.31
CA ASP A 141 -5.46 -18.67 21.71
C ASP A 141 -4.52 -17.77 20.87
N LEU A 142 -4.26 -16.57 21.39
CA LEU A 142 -3.32 -15.58 20.88
C LEU A 142 -1.91 -15.81 21.41
N ASN A 143 -1.54 -17.06 21.71
CA ASN A 143 -0.16 -17.43 22.04
C ASN A 143 0.69 -17.47 20.76
N LEU A 144 0.79 -16.33 20.07
CA LEU A 144 1.99 -16.00 19.32
C LEU A 144 3.03 -15.64 20.36
N ASP A 145 4.07 -16.47 20.49
CA ASP A 145 5.18 -16.33 21.45
C ASP A 145 6.12 -15.15 21.07
N PHE A 146 5.53 -13.97 20.86
CA PHE A 146 6.23 -12.70 20.85
C PHE A 146 6.14 -12.18 22.28
N ASP A 147 7.24 -12.30 23.02
CA ASP A 147 7.41 -11.86 24.40
C ASP A 147 7.36 -10.32 24.51
N VAL A 148 6.25 -9.71 24.11
CA VAL A 148 5.93 -8.29 24.20
C VAL A 148 4.88 -8.18 25.30
N ASN A 149 5.35 -8.08 26.54
CA ASN A 149 4.47 -7.85 27.67
C ASN A 149 3.79 -6.48 27.51
N VAL A 150 2.52 -6.48 27.13
CA VAL A 150 1.69 -5.29 26.76
C VAL A 150 1.49 -4.32 27.95
N SER A 151 1.95 -4.68 29.15
CA SER A 151 1.84 -3.87 30.36
C SER A 151 2.91 -2.78 30.51
N VAL A 152 3.82 -2.61 29.54
CA VAL A 152 4.91 -1.60 29.61
C VAL A 152 4.58 -0.38 28.74
N PRO A 153 4.66 0.86 29.27
CA PRO A 153 4.34 2.07 28.51
C PRO A 153 5.25 2.23 27.29
N SER A 154 4.65 2.53 26.14
CA SER A 154 5.38 2.88 24.91
C SER A 154 5.98 4.27 25.03
N ARG A 155 7.26 4.43 24.68
CA ARG A 155 7.94 5.74 24.65
C ARG A 155 8.35 6.06 23.22
N LEU A 156 7.94 7.24 22.74
CA LEU A 156 8.43 7.83 21.50
C LEU A 156 9.64 8.71 21.84
N THR A 157 10.79 8.41 21.24
CA THR A 157 11.90 9.37 21.11
C THR A 157 11.94 9.86 19.67
N ASN A 158 12.62 10.98 19.41
CA ASN A 158 12.58 11.68 18.11
C ASN A 158 12.87 10.79 16.88
N ASP A 159 13.54 9.64 17.04
CA ASP A 159 13.90 8.72 15.95
C ASP A 159 13.49 7.26 16.18
N ALA A 160 12.85 6.89 17.31
CA ALA A 160 12.55 5.49 17.60
C ALA A 160 11.31 5.27 18.46
N LEU A 161 10.47 4.32 18.03
CA LEU A 161 9.36 3.78 18.79
C LEU A 161 9.87 2.63 19.68
N TYR A 162 9.63 2.74 20.98
CA TYR A 162 9.90 1.68 21.95
C TYR A 162 8.59 1.13 22.52
N ILE A 163 8.52 -0.20 22.61
CA ILE A 163 7.51 -0.90 23.41
C ILE A 163 8.25 -1.47 24.62
N GLY A 164 8.03 -0.86 25.78
CA GLY A 164 8.86 -1.08 26.96
C GLY A 164 10.34 -0.76 26.73
N THR A 165 11.21 -1.77 26.82
CA THR A 165 12.66 -1.63 26.56
C THR A 165 13.06 -2.07 25.16
N LYS A 166 12.13 -2.60 24.35
CA LYS A 166 12.43 -3.10 23.00
C LYS A 166 12.24 -2.01 21.96
N ALA A 167 13.28 -1.76 21.17
CA ALA A 167 13.20 -0.89 19.99
C ALA A 167 12.51 -1.62 18.83
N LEU A 168 11.94 -0.85 17.89
CA LEU A 168 11.43 -1.38 16.62
C LEU A 168 12.53 -2.22 15.93
N PRO A 169 12.26 -3.49 15.58
CA PRO A 169 13.24 -4.31 14.88
C PRO A 169 13.54 -3.74 13.48
N PRO A 170 14.77 -3.91 12.96
CA PRO A 170 15.11 -3.47 11.62
C PRO A 170 14.39 -4.30 10.56
N LEU A 171 14.18 -3.71 9.38
CA LEU A 171 13.60 -4.43 8.23
C LEU A 171 14.53 -5.57 7.77
N PRO A 172 13.98 -6.66 7.20
CA PRO A 172 14.77 -7.72 6.59
C PRO A 172 15.70 -7.20 5.49
N LEU A 173 16.98 -7.61 5.50
CA LEU A 173 18.01 -7.08 4.59
C LEU A 173 18.04 -7.74 3.19
N LYS A 174 17.36 -8.88 3.00
CA LYS A 174 17.40 -9.68 1.75
C LYS A 174 15.99 -9.87 1.18
N MET A 175 15.39 -8.80 0.67
CA MET A 175 14.13 -8.86 -0.05
C MET A 175 14.38 -8.73 -1.55
N THR A 176 13.69 -9.52 -2.37
CA THR A 176 13.64 -9.22 -3.81
C THR A 176 12.95 -7.87 -4.04
N PRO A 177 13.18 -7.18 -5.16
CA PRO A 177 12.48 -5.93 -5.47
C PRO A 177 10.95 -6.05 -5.39
N SER A 178 10.36 -7.16 -5.85
CA SER A 178 8.92 -7.40 -5.73
C SER A 178 8.46 -7.58 -4.28
N GLN A 179 9.21 -8.34 -3.47
CA GLN A 179 8.92 -8.49 -2.05
C GLN A 179 9.00 -7.14 -1.31
N ALA A 180 10.02 -6.33 -1.59
CA ALA A 180 10.19 -5.01 -0.99
C ALA A 180 9.05 -4.07 -1.38
N ALA A 181 8.67 -4.05 -2.67
CA ALA A 181 7.54 -3.27 -3.16
C ALA A 181 6.21 -3.69 -2.52
N ARG A 182 5.99 -5.00 -2.34
CA ARG A 182 4.79 -5.54 -1.69
C ARG A 182 4.70 -5.12 -0.23
N LEU A 183 5.80 -5.24 0.50
CA LEU A 183 5.85 -4.82 1.90
C LEU A 183 5.62 -3.32 2.04
N ALA A 184 6.26 -2.51 1.19
CA ALA A 184 6.05 -1.06 1.16
C ALA A 184 4.58 -0.70 0.89
N GLU A 185 3.91 -1.37 -0.05
CA GLU A 185 2.49 -1.16 -0.32
C GLU A 185 1.59 -1.51 0.88
N ILE A 186 1.89 -2.60 1.61
CA ILE A 186 1.16 -2.98 2.83
C ILE A 186 1.35 -1.92 3.92
N LEU A 187 2.59 -1.49 4.16
CA LEU A 187 2.90 -0.50 5.21
C LEU A 187 2.29 0.86 4.89
N ASP A 188 2.32 1.29 3.63
CA ASP A 188 1.70 2.53 3.16
C ASP A 188 0.18 2.52 3.37
N TYR A 189 -0.50 1.42 3.02
CA TYR A 189 -1.94 1.26 3.24
C TYR A 189 -2.32 1.35 4.73
N LEU A 190 -1.55 0.65 5.58
CA LEU A 190 -1.73 0.68 7.03
C LEU A 190 -1.50 2.07 7.62
N HIS A 191 -0.43 2.73 7.19
CA HIS A 191 -0.09 4.08 7.62
C HIS A 191 -1.20 5.08 7.27
N GLN A 192 -1.68 5.07 6.02
CA GLN A 192 -2.78 5.96 5.60
C GLN A 192 -4.06 5.73 6.40
N GLY A 193 -4.41 4.46 6.69
CA GLY A 193 -5.56 4.13 7.52
C GLY A 193 -5.45 4.70 8.94
N LEU A 194 -4.27 4.62 9.54
CA LEU A 194 -3.99 5.22 10.85
C LEU A 194 -4.01 6.75 10.78
N THR A 195 -3.34 7.36 9.78
CA THR A 195 -3.33 8.82 9.61
C THR A 195 -4.75 9.37 9.58
N GLN A 196 -5.62 8.81 8.72
CA GLN A 196 -7.02 9.23 8.63
C GLN A 196 -7.77 9.08 9.95
N ALA A 197 -7.56 7.95 10.66
CA ALA A 197 -8.20 7.74 11.95
C ALA A 197 -7.69 8.70 13.04
N THR A 198 -6.48 9.26 12.87
CA THR A 198 -5.90 10.20 13.84
C THR A 198 -6.18 11.68 13.52
N GLU A 199 -6.70 12.01 12.33
CA GLU A 199 -6.92 13.40 11.90
C GLU A 199 -7.93 14.16 12.78
N ASN A 200 -8.97 13.47 13.27
CA ASN A 200 -10.05 14.09 14.06
C ASN A 200 -9.93 13.86 15.56
N ILE A 201 -8.74 13.51 16.04
CA ILE A 201 -8.51 13.30 17.47
C ILE A 201 -8.71 14.62 18.22
N GLN A 202 -9.60 14.60 19.22
CA GLN A 202 -9.79 15.72 20.14
C GLN A 202 -9.22 15.36 21.51
N ALA A 203 -8.34 16.19 22.04
CA ALA A 203 -7.86 16.08 23.41
C ALA A 203 -8.60 17.09 24.28
N LYS A 204 -9.01 16.70 25.49
CA LYS A 204 -9.48 17.66 26.49
C LYS A 204 -8.36 18.64 26.85
N ASP A 205 -8.73 19.86 27.19
CA ASP A 205 -7.79 20.93 27.59
C ASP A 205 -6.92 20.56 28.81
N ASP A 206 -7.40 19.63 29.65
CA ASP A 206 -6.68 19.11 30.81
C ASP A 206 -5.68 17.98 30.48
N GLY A 207 -5.64 17.51 29.23
CA GLY A 207 -4.79 16.42 28.75
C GLY A 207 -5.15 15.04 29.33
N SER A 208 -6.23 14.91 30.08
CA SER A 208 -6.61 13.68 30.79
C SER A 208 -7.28 12.65 29.88
N GLN A 209 -7.92 13.11 28.81
CA GLN A 209 -8.71 12.28 27.92
C GLN A 209 -8.56 12.72 26.47
N VAL A 210 -8.50 11.71 25.61
CA VAL A 210 -8.55 11.84 24.16
C VAL A 210 -9.82 11.15 23.67
N SER A 211 -10.59 11.81 22.81
CA SER A 211 -11.78 11.27 22.17
C SER A 211 -11.55 11.10 20.68
N LEU A 212 -12.02 9.98 20.15
CA LEU A 212 -12.09 9.69 18.72
C LEU A 212 -13.55 9.52 18.32
N GLU A 213 -13.87 9.91 17.08
CA GLU A 213 -15.16 9.56 16.51
C GLU A 213 -15.28 8.04 16.34
N TYR A 214 -16.52 7.53 16.38
CA TYR A 214 -16.77 6.09 16.30
C TYR A 214 -16.21 5.46 15.01
N ASN A 215 -16.34 6.15 13.88
CA ASN A 215 -15.81 5.68 12.59
C ASN A 215 -14.28 5.61 12.59
N ASP A 216 -13.62 6.63 13.15
CA ASP A 216 -12.17 6.67 13.27
C ASP A 216 -11.65 5.58 14.22
N TRP A 217 -12.35 5.37 15.35
CA TRP A 217 -12.07 4.25 16.23
C TRP A 217 -12.24 2.88 15.54
N GLN A 218 -13.28 2.70 14.74
CA GLN A 218 -13.47 1.48 13.94
C GLN A 218 -12.33 1.26 12.94
N ARG A 219 -11.80 2.33 12.33
CA ARG A 219 -10.63 2.26 11.43
C ARG A 219 -9.37 1.81 12.15
N VAL A 220 -9.11 2.33 13.35
CA VAL A 220 -7.99 1.87 14.19
C VAL A 220 -8.12 0.35 14.46
N LEU A 221 -9.32 -0.10 14.86
CA LEU A 221 -9.57 -1.53 15.07
C LEU A 221 -9.39 -2.37 13.81
N ALA A 222 -9.84 -1.87 12.65
CA ALA A 222 -9.69 -2.56 11.38
C ALA A 222 -8.21 -2.74 11.02
N VAL A 223 -7.40 -1.69 11.20
CA VAL A 223 -5.93 -1.75 11.03
C VAL A 223 -5.32 -2.78 11.98
N GLN A 224 -5.71 -2.77 13.25
CA GLN A 224 -5.20 -3.72 14.24
C GLN A 224 -5.52 -5.18 13.88
N LEU A 225 -6.75 -5.46 13.44
CA LEU A 225 -7.17 -6.80 12.99
C LEU A 225 -6.43 -7.24 11.73
N LEU A 226 -6.23 -6.33 10.78
CA LEU A 226 -5.51 -6.60 9.54
C LEU A 226 -4.03 -6.91 9.82
N LEU A 227 -3.38 -6.14 10.70
CA LEU A 227 -2.02 -6.43 11.18
C LEU A 227 -1.93 -7.82 11.82
N ALA A 228 -2.86 -8.17 12.72
CA ALA A 228 -2.89 -9.49 13.34
C ALA A 228 -3.04 -10.63 12.32
N ARG A 229 -3.85 -10.41 11.27
CA ARG A 229 -3.99 -11.37 10.16
C ARG A 229 -2.69 -11.50 9.36
N TYR A 230 -2.04 -10.39 9.01
CA TYR A 230 -0.78 -10.43 8.26
C TYR A 230 0.35 -11.10 9.06
N LEU A 231 0.42 -10.88 10.38
CA LEU A 231 1.39 -11.57 11.24
C LEU A 231 1.24 -13.09 11.16
N ARG A 232 -0.01 -13.61 11.16
CA ARG A 232 -0.26 -15.05 10.97
C ARG A 232 0.14 -15.52 9.58
N LEU A 233 -0.25 -14.81 8.53
CA LEU A 233 0.07 -15.18 7.14
C LEU A 233 1.58 -15.15 6.84
N VAL A 234 2.35 -14.32 7.54
CA VAL A 234 3.81 -14.30 7.42
C VAL A 234 4.44 -15.47 8.19
N ALA A 235 3.88 -15.86 9.33
CA ALA A 235 4.37 -17.00 10.11
C ALA A 235 3.98 -18.35 9.50
N ASP A 236 2.80 -18.44 8.89
CA ASP A 236 2.23 -19.64 8.29
C ASP A 236 1.60 -19.27 6.92
N PRO A 237 2.42 -19.21 5.86
CA PRO A 237 1.93 -18.84 4.55
C PRO A 237 1.05 -19.97 3.98
N PRO A 238 -0.09 -19.67 3.34
CA PRO A 238 -0.90 -20.68 2.69
C PRO A 238 -0.09 -21.40 1.61
N GLU A 239 -0.25 -22.71 1.48
CA GLU A 239 0.38 -23.49 0.42
C GLU A 239 0.02 -22.88 -0.94
N LEU A 240 1.03 -22.68 -1.79
CA LEU A 240 0.82 -22.24 -3.16
C LEU A 240 0.17 -23.43 -3.90
N ASP A 241 -1.12 -23.30 -4.24
CA ASP A 241 -1.76 -24.21 -5.19
C ASP A 241 -0.94 -24.18 -6.50
N GLU A 242 -0.15 -25.23 -6.75
CA GLU A 242 0.53 -25.41 -8.03
C GLU A 242 -0.52 -25.53 -9.13
N LYS A 243 -0.60 -24.52 -10.01
CA LYS A 243 -1.33 -24.56 -11.28
C LYS A 243 -0.40 -24.29 -12.44
#